data_AF-A0A964RX12-F1
#
_entry.id   AF-A0A964RX12-F1
#
_cell.length_a   1.000
_cell.length_b   1.000
_cell.length_c   1.000
_cell.angle_alpha   90.00
_cell.angle_beta   90.00
_cell.angle_gamma   90.00
#
_symmetry.space_group_name_H-M   'P 1'
#
loop_
_entity.id
_entity.type
_entity.pdbx_description
1 polymer ?
#
loop_
_entity_poly.entity_id
_entity_poly.type
_entity_poly.pdbx_seq_one_letter_code
_entity_poly.pdbx_strand_id
1 'polypeptide(L)'
;MKKIYYKQTAVKYAKRVLTVLAVCAIGIGCSKNDDSAPVTTTDDDGPLQVFNGPTYPDNYTPIGSWDMRSQWNLANVHDPTIVKDGDYWYMYQTDASYGNAHDGHGHFHCRRSRDLVTWEYIGSSMDAAPAWVVPTMNAKRAAMGLPAINNPSLSYWAPCVRKVGNVFRMYYSIVVNELITGTDGNRSWGERPYIGLRETTSLASNQWEDKGMVICSEPDGVVDYIRDNGNDWNSYYKFNGIDPSYIVTPNGEHWLIYGSWMTGIAAVQVDAATGKPSQLNTINDYGIRIAGRGDINTNRWQALEGAEIIYNPQTQYYYLFMAYDELSVAYNTRVARSRNITGPYYGKGGQNVSAGAECWPMLTHPYAFGTHTGWVGISHCSIIQDEAANKWYFSSQGRLPEDVPGINVPNAVMMGQVREIQWTADGWPVVSPERYAGVPQIDIAAKDLDGTWQIINMNYAYRTIQRSSNVTLKEDGSVSGGMTGSWYYDSTARSLFINGIECKVSNGWDWEASPRKATITISGLTADGKPVWGKKVD
;
A
#
# COMPACT_ATOMS: atom_id res chain seq x y z
N MET A 1 -29.38 7.86 47.04
CA MET A 1 -28.96 8.69 48.21
C MET A 1 -27.52 9.15 47.93
N LYS A 2 -27.10 10.41 47.82
CA LYS A 2 -27.59 11.77 48.14
C LYS A 2 -27.18 12.74 46.99
N LYS A 3 -28.12 13.54 46.44
CA LYS A 3 -28.22 15.03 46.39
C LYS A 3 -26.98 15.78 45.84
N ILE A 4 -26.95 16.37 44.64
CA ILE A 4 -27.58 17.59 44.05
C ILE A 4 -27.47 18.89 44.89
N TYR A 5 -26.72 19.91 44.40
CA TYR A 5 -27.18 21.25 43.90
C TYR A 5 -26.12 22.38 43.98
N TYR A 6 -26.30 23.37 43.09
CA TYR A 6 -25.88 24.81 43.04
C TYR A 6 -24.89 25.17 41.91
N LYS A 7 -25.07 26.22 41.10
CA LYS A 7 -26.18 27.15 40.78
C LYS A 7 -25.75 27.94 39.53
N GLN A 8 -26.69 28.21 38.62
CA GLN A 8 -26.57 29.23 37.56
C GLN A 8 -26.56 30.64 38.17
N THR A 9 -25.85 31.58 37.55
CA THR A 9 -26.20 33.01 37.58
C THR A 9 -25.95 33.62 36.20
N ALA A 10 -26.95 34.31 35.66
CA ALA A 10 -26.92 35.05 34.41
C ALA A 10 -27.36 36.50 34.69
N VAL A 11 -26.66 37.52 34.17
CA VAL A 11 -27.17 38.90 33.90
C VAL A 11 -26.23 39.55 32.85
N LYS A 12 -26.64 39.64 31.58
CA LYS A 12 -27.12 40.84 30.83
C LYS A 12 -26.23 42.10 30.86
N TYR A 13 -25.79 42.55 29.68
CA TYR A 13 -25.85 43.96 29.26
C TYR A 13 -26.18 44.05 27.76
N ALA A 14 -26.97 45.07 27.42
CA ALA A 14 -27.61 45.26 26.12
C ALA A 14 -27.17 46.58 25.45
N LYS A 15 -27.07 46.51 24.12
CA LYS A 15 -27.45 47.49 23.07
C LYS A 15 -26.76 48.86 22.89
N ARG A 16 -26.27 48.98 21.64
CA ARG A 16 -26.40 50.06 20.62
C ARG A 16 -25.50 51.29 20.73
N VAL A 17 -24.84 51.65 19.63
CA VAL A 17 -25.16 52.80 18.73
C VAL A 17 -24.41 52.63 17.39
N LEU A 18 -25.09 53.05 16.33
CA LEU A 18 -24.71 53.05 14.92
C LEU A 18 -24.16 54.45 14.57
N THR A 19 -23.05 54.56 13.82
CA THR A 19 -22.70 55.81 13.12
C THR A 19 -22.17 55.50 11.73
N VAL A 20 -22.88 56.04 10.74
CA VAL A 20 -22.57 56.11 9.31
C VAL A 20 -21.58 57.24 9.07
N LEU A 21 -20.59 57.05 8.20
CA LEU A 21 -19.93 58.14 7.50
C LEU A 21 -19.51 57.68 6.10
N ALA A 22 -20.16 58.27 5.11
CA ALA A 22 -19.82 58.20 3.70
C ALA A 22 -18.87 59.35 3.35
N VAL A 23 -17.83 59.08 2.56
CA VAL A 23 -17.16 60.08 1.72
C VAL A 23 -16.92 59.46 0.35
N CYS A 24 -17.52 60.06 -0.67
CA CYS A 24 -17.33 59.78 -2.08
C CYS A 24 -16.04 60.43 -2.60
N ALA A 25 -15.33 59.74 -3.51
CA ALA A 25 -14.56 60.39 -4.58
C ALA A 25 -14.50 59.47 -5.83
N ILE A 26 -14.97 60.06 -6.92
CA ILE A 26 -15.02 59.69 -8.35
C ILE A 26 -13.57 59.53 -8.88
N GLY A 27 -13.17 58.75 -9.90
CA GLY A 27 -13.78 57.94 -10.96
C GLY A 27 -12.67 57.53 -11.98
N ILE A 28 -13.08 56.86 -13.08
CA ILE A 28 -12.31 56.37 -14.25
C ILE A 28 -11.59 55.01 -14.01
N GLY A 29 -11.90 53.86 -14.62
CA GLY A 29 -12.67 53.53 -15.82
C GLY A 29 -11.75 52.90 -16.87
N CYS A 30 -11.76 51.56 -17.03
CA CYS A 30 -11.54 50.85 -18.29
C CYS A 30 -11.79 49.33 -18.14
N SER A 31 -12.55 48.80 -19.10
CA SER A 31 -13.15 47.47 -19.21
C SER A 31 -12.17 46.30 -19.38
N LYS A 32 -12.50 45.14 -18.81
CA LYS A 32 -12.23 43.82 -19.41
C LYS A 32 -13.38 42.87 -19.08
N ASN A 33 -13.80 42.14 -20.12
CA ASN A 33 -14.95 41.24 -20.17
C ASN A 33 -14.77 40.02 -19.26
N ASP A 34 -15.82 39.71 -18.49
CA ASP A 34 -16.01 38.40 -17.86
C ASP A 34 -16.70 37.48 -18.88
N ASP A 35 -15.93 36.59 -19.50
CA ASP A 35 -16.48 35.45 -20.23
C ASP A 35 -16.69 34.29 -19.24
N SER A 36 -17.78 34.33 -18.47
CA SER A 36 -18.32 33.12 -17.85
C SER A 36 -19.18 32.40 -18.88
N ALA A 37 -18.60 31.41 -19.57
CA ALA A 37 -19.35 30.51 -20.43
C ALA A 37 -20.38 29.70 -19.60
N PRO A 38 -21.60 29.50 -20.10
CA PRO A 38 -22.61 28.72 -19.39
C PRO A 38 -22.18 27.24 -19.33
N VAL A 39 -22.32 26.64 -18.15
CA VAL A 39 -22.23 25.18 -17.97
C VAL A 39 -23.43 24.57 -18.68
N THR A 40 -23.23 24.10 -19.90
CA THR A 40 -24.16 23.20 -20.58
C THR A 40 -24.06 21.83 -19.92
N THR A 41 -25.12 21.42 -19.22
CA THR A 41 -25.40 20.02 -18.95
C THR A 41 -25.76 19.35 -20.26
N THR A 42 -24.79 18.67 -20.88
CA THR A 42 -25.08 17.70 -21.94
C THR A 42 -25.35 16.36 -21.28
N ASP A 43 -26.62 15.95 -21.30
CA ASP A 43 -26.97 14.53 -21.31
C ASP A 43 -26.32 13.94 -22.58
N ASP A 44 -25.16 13.29 -22.42
CA ASP A 44 -24.44 12.65 -23.51
C ASP A 44 -24.74 11.14 -23.49
N ASP A 45 -25.90 10.77 -24.05
CA ASP A 45 -26.25 9.39 -24.45
C ASP A 45 -25.49 8.98 -25.73
N GLY A 46 -24.24 9.43 -25.89
CA GLY A 46 -23.35 9.06 -26.99
C GLY A 46 -22.66 7.72 -26.73
N PRO A 47 -22.36 6.91 -27.77
CA PRO A 47 -21.50 5.74 -27.62
C PRO A 47 -20.16 6.19 -27.04
N LEU A 48 -19.64 5.44 -26.05
CA LEU A 48 -18.33 5.64 -25.41
C LEU A 48 -17.35 6.33 -26.37
N GLN A 49 -16.99 7.57 -26.08
CA GLN A 49 -15.85 8.21 -26.73
C GLN A 49 -14.68 7.21 -26.63
N VAL A 50 -14.09 6.83 -27.76
CA VAL A 50 -13.10 5.74 -27.81
C VAL A 50 -11.95 6.09 -26.86
N PHE A 51 -11.94 5.44 -25.70
CA PHE A 51 -10.88 5.57 -24.72
C PHE A 51 -9.70 4.71 -25.15
N ASN A 52 -8.64 5.33 -25.65
CA ASN A 52 -7.50 4.61 -26.22
C ASN A 52 -6.54 4.00 -25.17
N GLY A 53 -6.67 4.40 -23.89
CA GLY A 53 -5.98 3.82 -22.74
C GLY A 53 -4.44 3.72 -22.84
N PRO A 54 -3.80 3.18 -21.79
CA PRO A 54 -2.37 2.90 -21.78
C PRO A 54 -2.00 1.64 -22.57
N THR A 55 -0.87 1.71 -23.28
CA THR A 55 -0.38 0.64 -24.19
C THR A 55 0.98 0.04 -23.80
N TYR A 56 1.58 0.48 -22.69
CA TYR A 56 2.89 -0.02 -22.28
C TYR A 56 2.88 -1.53 -21.99
N PRO A 57 3.93 -2.27 -22.39
CA PRO A 57 3.95 -3.74 -22.29
C PRO A 57 4.11 -4.21 -20.85
N ASP A 58 3.64 -5.43 -20.57
CA ASP A 58 3.81 -6.08 -19.26
C ASP A 58 5.25 -6.54 -19.05
N ASN A 59 5.87 -7.05 -20.12
CA ASN A 59 7.30 -7.29 -20.17
C ASN A 59 8.05 -5.98 -20.44
N TYR A 60 8.58 -5.35 -19.39
CA TYR A 60 9.39 -4.15 -19.52
C TYR A 60 10.89 -4.41 -19.76
N THR A 61 11.34 -5.66 -19.85
CA THR A 61 12.78 -5.96 -19.96
C THR A 61 13.53 -5.19 -21.07
N PRO A 62 12.94 -4.83 -22.23
CA PRO A 62 13.64 -4.00 -23.23
C PRO A 62 14.01 -2.59 -22.75
N ILE A 63 13.34 -2.08 -21.72
CA ILE A 63 13.60 -0.77 -21.11
C ILE A 63 14.14 -0.88 -19.68
N GLY A 64 14.48 -2.09 -19.21
CA GLY A 64 14.80 -2.33 -17.80
C GLY A 64 16.15 -1.77 -17.32
N SER A 65 17.07 -1.45 -18.23
CA SER A 65 18.40 -0.94 -17.90
C SER A 65 18.39 0.52 -17.44
N TRP A 66 19.45 0.92 -16.72
CA TRP A 66 19.61 2.29 -16.22
C TRP A 66 19.59 3.37 -17.32
N ASP A 67 20.17 3.07 -18.48
CA ASP A 67 20.21 4.00 -19.62
C ASP A 67 18.82 4.33 -20.17
N MET A 68 17.83 3.47 -19.90
CA MET A 68 16.45 3.62 -20.34
C MET A 68 15.52 4.19 -19.26
N ARG A 69 16.07 4.64 -18.12
CA ARG A 69 15.27 5.05 -16.94
C ARG A 69 14.24 6.16 -17.18
N SER A 70 14.47 7.03 -18.14
CA SER A 70 13.50 8.06 -18.54
C SER A 70 12.21 7.46 -19.13
N GLN A 71 12.23 6.19 -19.53
CA GLN A 71 11.10 5.46 -20.10
C GLN A 71 10.48 4.46 -19.12
N TRP A 72 11.03 4.31 -17.90
CA TRP A 72 10.62 3.24 -16.99
C TRP A 72 9.13 3.25 -16.70
N ASN A 73 8.48 4.41 -16.60
CA ASN A 73 7.09 4.48 -16.14
C ASN A 73 6.94 3.66 -14.84
N LEU A 74 6.29 2.49 -14.88
CA LEU A 74 6.14 1.56 -13.75
C LEU A 74 7.14 0.38 -13.73
N ALA A 75 8.17 0.39 -14.57
CA ALA A 75 9.24 -0.61 -14.53
C ALA A 75 10.09 -0.49 -13.25
N ASN A 76 10.63 -1.62 -12.80
CA ASN A 76 11.52 -1.74 -11.64
C ASN A 76 10.91 -1.17 -10.35
N VAL A 77 9.68 -1.58 -10.03
CA VAL A 77 8.97 -1.15 -8.81
C VAL A 77 8.93 -2.28 -7.80
N HIS A 78 9.37 -2.01 -6.57
CA HIS A 78 9.29 -2.95 -5.43
C HIS A 78 8.97 -2.18 -4.14
N ASP A 79 7.96 -2.63 -3.41
CA ASP A 79 7.48 -2.02 -2.16
C ASP A 79 7.18 -0.51 -2.30
N PRO A 80 6.26 -0.13 -3.20
CA PRO A 80 5.99 1.27 -3.47
C PRO A 80 5.26 1.92 -2.30
N THR A 81 5.63 3.15 -1.98
CA THR A 81 4.81 4.09 -1.20
C THR A 81 4.41 5.26 -2.07
N ILE A 82 3.13 5.65 -2.05
CA ILE A 82 2.63 6.76 -2.87
C ILE A 82 1.99 7.84 -2.00
N VAL A 83 2.27 9.10 -2.31
CA VAL A 83 1.73 10.28 -1.62
C VAL A 83 1.41 11.39 -2.63
N LYS A 84 0.36 12.18 -2.37
CA LYS A 84 -0.02 13.34 -3.20
C LYS A 84 0.62 14.63 -2.69
N ASP A 85 1.13 15.45 -3.60
CA ASP A 85 1.58 16.81 -3.34
C ASP A 85 1.24 17.72 -4.52
N GLY A 86 0.33 18.68 -4.30
CA GLY A 86 -0.27 19.48 -5.37
C GLY A 86 -0.96 18.60 -6.43
N ASP A 87 -0.61 18.83 -7.70
CA ASP A 87 -1.17 18.12 -8.85
C ASP A 87 -0.51 16.75 -9.11
N TYR A 88 0.51 16.38 -8.34
CA TYR A 88 1.29 15.18 -8.57
C TYR A 88 1.16 14.17 -7.43
N TRP A 89 1.09 12.91 -7.83
CA TRP A 89 1.40 11.75 -7.02
C TRP A 89 2.90 11.48 -7.11
N TYR A 90 3.52 11.12 -6.00
CA TYR A 90 4.93 10.73 -5.92
C TYR A 90 5.02 9.32 -5.39
N MET A 91 5.87 8.50 -6.01
CA MET A 91 6.14 7.12 -5.62
C MET A 91 7.61 6.98 -5.20
N TYR A 92 7.85 6.34 -4.05
CA TYR A 92 9.17 5.92 -3.58
C TYR A 92 9.18 4.42 -3.36
N GLN A 93 10.35 3.77 -3.38
CA GLN A 93 10.44 2.32 -3.43
C GLN A 93 11.74 1.74 -2.84
N THR A 94 11.76 0.43 -2.65
CA THR A 94 12.97 -0.37 -2.41
C THR A 94 13.93 -0.33 -3.59
N ASP A 95 15.23 -0.47 -3.32
CA ASP A 95 16.30 -0.53 -4.33
C ASP A 95 16.38 -1.90 -5.03
N ALA A 96 15.25 -2.42 -5.52
CA ALA A 96 15.20 -3.65 -6.29
C ALA A 96 14.85 -3.36 -7.75
N SER A 97 15.59 -3.96 -8.68
CA SER A 97 15.39 -3.78 -10.12
C SER A 97 15.79 -5.02 -10.90
N TYR A 98 15.23 -5.17 -12.08
CA TYR A 98 15.63 -6.21 -13.01
C TYR A 98 17.08 -5.96 -13.48
N GLY A 99 17.95 -6.94 -13.26
CA GLY A 99 19.38 -6.84 -13.59
C GLY A 99 20.14 -5.83 -12.73
N ASN A 100 19.63 -5.50 -11.53
CA ASN A 100 20.23 -4.55 -10.60
C ASN A 100 20.51 -3.17 -11.21
N ALA A 101 19.62 -2.69 -12.07
CA ALA A 101 19.75 -1.38 -12.73
C ALA A 101 19.86 -0.18 -11.76
N HIS A 102 19.51 -0.33 -10.48
CA HIS A 102 19.65 0.71 -9.46
C HIS A 102 21.06 0.80 -8.85
N ASP A 103 21.89 -0.24 -8.97
CA ASP A 103 23.19 -0.32 -8.29
C ASP A 103 24.10 0.86 -8.68
N GLY A 104 24.61 1.56 -7.67
CA GLY A 104 25.51 2.71 -7.88
C GLY A 104 24.81 4.02 -8.28
N HIS A 105 23.48 4.08 -8.23
CA HIS A 105 22.70 5.23 -8.66
C HIS A 105 21.83 5.86 -7.55
N GLY A 106 22.30 5.76 -6.31
CA GLY A 106 21.59 6.21 -5.13
C GLY A 106 20.48 5.24 -4.71
N HIS A 107 19.63 5.70 -3.80
CA HIS A 107 18.67 4.89 -3.05
C HIS A 107 17.30 5.55 -2.99
N PHE A 108 16.28 4.73 -2.75
CA PHE A 108 14.88 5.12 -2.60
C PHE A 108 14.37 5.95 -3.78
N HIS A 109 14.37 5.33 -4.96
CA HIS A 109 14.09 6.00 -6.22
C HIS A 109 12.67 6.59 -6.30
N CYS A 110 12.57 7.79 -6.88
CA CYS A 110 11.37 8.59 -6.98
C CYS A 110 10.81 8.60 -8.39
N ARG A 111 9.48 8.52 -8.48
CA ARG A 111 8.69 8.83 -9.69
C ARG A 111 7.57 9.80 -9.35
N ARG A 112 7.02 10.46 -10.34
CA ARG A 112 5.76 11.22 -10.17
C ARG A 112 4.76 10.96 -11.30
N SER A 113 3.48 11.20 -11.03
CA SER A 113 2.39 11.08 -11.99
C SER A 113 1.29 12.09 -11.69
N ARG A 114 0.57 12.57 -12.71
CA ARG A 114 -0.65 13.38 -12.50
C ARG A 114 -1.92 12.54 -12.45
N ASP A 115 -1.87 11.34 -13.02
CA ASP A 115 -3.04 10.52 -13.35
C ASP A 115 -2.98 9.11 -12.75
N LEU A 116 -1.92 8.76 -12.02
CA LEU A 116 -1.61 7.42 -11.49
C LEU A 116 -1.36 6.34 -12.57
N VAL A 117 -1.30 6.71 -13.85
CA VAL A 117 -1.15 5.79 -15.00
C VAL A 117 0.19 6.03 -15.69
N THR A 118 0.52 7.30 -15.94
CA THR A 118 1.74 7.72 -16.62
C THR A 118 2.70 8.29 -15.58
N TRP A 119 3.84 7.63 -15.40
CA TRP A 119 4.85 7.98 -14.41
C TRP A 119 6.13 8.47 -15.07
N GLU A 120 6.66 9.56 -14.54
CA GLU A 120 7.94 10.14 -14.88
C GLU A 120 8.96 9.77 -13.80
N TYR A 121 10.08 9.18 -14.18
CA TYR A 121 11.19 8.92 -13.26
C TYR A 121 11.93 10.22 -12.92
N ILE A 122 12.16 10.46 -11.62
CA ILE A 122 12.76 11.69 -11.11
C ILE A 122 14.21 11.49 -10.66
N GLY A 123 14.53 10.38 -9.98
CA GLY A 123 15.88 10.10 -9.47
C GLY A 123 15.90 9.47 -8.08
N SER A 124 17.08 9.16 -7.55
CA SER A 124 17.27 8.77 -6.14
C SER A 124 16.83 9.89 -5.19
N SER A 125 16.35 9.54 -4.01
CA SER A 125 16.10 10.50 -2.93
C SER A 125 17.22 10.51 -1.88
N MET A 126 18.13 9.53 -1.95
CA MET A 126 19.29 9.40 -1.08
C MET A 126 20.51 8.97 -1.90
N ASP A 127 21.55 9.82 -1.95
CA ASP A 127 22.73 9.53 -2.80
C ASP A 127 23.76 8.62 -2.12
N ALA A 128 23.73 8.56 -0.79
CA ALA A 128 24.66 7.74 0.00
C ALA A 128 24.02 7.34 1.34
N ALA A 129 24.61 6.31 1.96
CA ALA A 129 24.26 5.88 3.31
C ALA A 129 24.27 7.06 4.29
N PRO A 130 23.27 7.18 5.18
CA PRO A 130 23.26 8.21 6.20
C PRO A 130 24.48 8.12 7.12
N ALA A 131 25.09 9.26 7.46
CA ALA A 131 26.32 9.33 8.25
C ALA A 131 26.19 8.73 9.67
N TRP A 132 24.97 8.59 10.19
CA TRP A 132 24.72 8.01 11.51
C TRP A 132 24.78 6.48 11.54
N VAL A 133 24.63 5.78 10.41
CA VAL A 133 24.49 4.31 10.38
C VAL A 133 25.73 3.62 10.93
N VAL A 134 26.91 3.92 10.38
CA VAL A 134 28.18 3.27 10.77
C VAL A 134 28.55 3.56 12.23
N PRO A 135 28.52 4.81 12.74
CA PRO A 135 28.76 5.08 14.15
C PRO A 135 27.76 4.38 15.08
N THR A 136 26.48 4.34 14.72
CA THR A 136 25.43 3.72 15.54
C THR A 136 25.63 2.21 15.64
N MET A 137 25.88 1.55 14.51
CA MET A 137 26.20 0.13 14.45
C MET A 137 27.46 -0.19 15.28
N ASN A 138 28.54 0.58 15.08
CA ASN A 138 29.79 0.34 15.79
C ASN A 138 29.71 0.62 17.29
N ALA A 139 28.87 1.56 17.74
CA ALA A 139 28.60 1.75 19.16
C ALA A 139 27.93 0.52 19.79
N LYS A 140 26.95 -0.09 19.10
CA LYS A 140 26.33 -1.34 19.55
C LYS A 140 27.31 -2.52 19.52
N ARG A 141 28.14 -2.62 18.47
CA ARG A 141 29.20 -3.64 18.39
C ARG A 141 30.21 -3.49 19.53
N ALA A 142 30.65 -2.27 19.83
CA ALA A 142 31.56 -1.99 20.95
C ALA A 142 30.96 -2.40 22.30
N ALA A 143 29.66 -2.14 22.54
CA ALA A 143 28.95 -2.59 23.73
C ALA A 143 28.88 -4.13 23.86
N MET A 144 28.96 -4.84 22.73
CA MET A 144 29.05 -6.31 22.66
C MET A 144 30.50 -6.83 22.69
N GLY A 145 31.51 -5.96 22.77
CA GLY A 145 32.92 -6.34 22.69
C GLY A 145 33.38 -6.76 21.28
N LEU A 146 32.64 -6.39 20.24
CA LEU A 146 32.92 -6.74 18.84
C LEU A 146 33.76 -5.65 18.15
N PRO A 147 34.63 -6.01 17.19
CA PRO A 147 35.43 -5.05 16.44
C PRO A 147 34.54 -4.19 15.53
N ALA A 148 34.94 -2.94 15.31
CA ALA A 148 34.25 -2.03 14.40
C ALA A 148 34.33 -2.48 12.93
N ILE A 149 33.29 -2.17 12.16
CA ILE A 149 33.24 -2.35 10.70
C ILE A 149 33.09 -0.96 10.07
N ASN A 150 34.06 -0.57 9.23
CA ASN A 150 34.11 0.79 8.66
C ASN A 150 33.34 0.91 7.35
N ASN A 151 33.23 -0.18 6.58
CA ASN A 151 32.59 -0.19 5.25
C ASN A 151 31.61 -1.37 5.16
N PRO A 152 30.52 -1.38 5.95
CA PRO A 152 29.56 -2.47 5.90
C PRO A 152 28.82 -2.49 4.55
N SER A 153 28.46 -3.68 4.09
CA SER A 153 27.47 -3.84 3.01
C SER A 153 26.06 -3.50 3.54
N LEU A 154 25.34 -2.65 2.82
CA LEU A 154 24.02 -2.14 3.21
C LEU A 154 22.98 -2.39 2.11
N SER A 155 21.71 -2.51 2.52
CA SER A 155 20.56 -2.55 1.62
C SER A 155 19.44 -1.63 2.11
N TYR A 156 18.63 -1.11 1.16
CA TYR A 156 17.74 0.04 1.36
C TYR A 156 16.31 -0.33 0.96
N TRP A 157 15.45 -0.57 1.96
CA TRP A 157 14.16 -1.22 1.74
C TRP A 157 12.97 -0.41 2.23
N ALA A 158 11.85 -0.59 1.54
CA ALA A 158 10.48 -0.27 1.91
C ALA A 158 10.32 1.11 2.56
N PRO A 159 10.54 2.21 1.82
CA PRO A 159 10.27 3.53 2.36
C PRO A 159 8.76 3.73 2.54
N CYS A 160 8.36 4.49 3.56
CA CYS A 160 7.01 5.02 3.72
C CYS A 160 7.03 6.53 3.79
N VAL A 161 6.30 7.19 2.89
CA VAL A 161 6.21 8.65 2.85
C VAL A 161 4.82 9.12 3.28
N ARG A 162 4.77 10.08 4.21
CA ARG A 162 3.54 10.67 4.73
C ARG A 162 3.66 12.18 4.90
N LYS A 163 2.60 12.90 4.55
CA LYS A 163 2.48 14.34 4.85
C LYS A 163 2.11 14.54 6.32
N VAL A 164 2.81 15.44 6.99
CA VAL A 164 2.60 15.80 8.40
C VAL A 164 2.68 17.31 8.52
N GLY A 165 1.52 17.97 8.58
CA GLY A 165 1.46 19.43 8.49
C GLY A 165 2.08 19.92 7.17
N ASN A 166 3.16 20.70 7.28
CA ASN A 166 3.86 21.30 6.13
C ASN A 166 5.11 20.52 5.69
N VAL A 167 5.41 19.39 6.32
CA VAL A 167 6.54 18.53 5.96
C VAL A 167 6.07 17.17 5.46
N PHE A 168 6.89 16.53 4.64
CA PHE A 168 6.78 15.11 4.31
C PHE A 168 7.86 14.36 5.08
N ARG A 169 7.47 13.26 5.72
CA ARG A 169 8.37 12.34 6.41
C ARG A 169 8.54 11.08 5.59
N MET A 170 9.78 10.69 5.33
CA MET A 170 10.15 9.38 4.79
C MET A 170 10.78 8.55 5.91
N TYR A 171 10.05 7.53 6.36
CA TYR A 171 10.63 6.46 7.15
C TYR A 171 11.18 5.41 6.19
N TYR A 172 12.37 4.89 6.45
CA TYR A 172 13.05 3.99 5.51
C TYR A 172 13.87 2.93 6.24
N SER A 173 14.07 1.76 5.63
CA SER A 173 14.82 0.66 6.22
C SER A 173 16.25 0.61 5.70
N ILE A 174 17.21 0.38 6.60
CA ILE A 174 18.61 0.05 6.29
C ILE A 174 18.90 -1.33 6.87
N VAL A 175 19.18 -2.28 6.00
CA VAL A 175 19.62 -3.62 6.37
C VAL A 175 21.14 -3.67 6.30
N VAL A 176 21.77 -4.16 7.37
CA VAL A 176 23.21 -4.36 7.43
C VAL A 176 23.50 -5.82 7.10
N ASN A 177 24.18 -6.08 5.99
CA ASN A 177 24.42 -7.42 5.48
C ASN A 177 25.61 -8.12 6.16
N GLU A 178 26.27 -7.44 7.10
CA GLU A 178 27.38 -7.99 7.88
C GLU A 178 26.88 -8.99 8.92
N LEU A 179 27.72 -9.97 9.24
CA LEU A 179 27.45 -10.92 10.31
C LEU A 179 27.89 -10.34 11.66
N ILE A 180 27.13 -10.64 12.71
CA ILE A 180 27.48 -10.26 14.09
C ILE A 180 28.79 -10.95 14.50
N THR A 181 28.92 -12.25 14.19
CA THR A 181 30.10 -13.07 14.50
C THR A 181 30.55 -13.90 13.30
N GLY A 182 31.86 -14.17 13.21
CA GLY A 182 32.42 -15.05 12.17
C GLY A 182 32.15 -14.60 10.74
N THR A 183 32.19 -15.55 9.81
CA THR A 183 32.03 -15.33 8.36
C THR A 183 31.04 -16.29 7.71
N ASP A 184 30.40 -17.17 8.49
CA ASP A 184 29.45 -18.17 8.00
C ASP A 184 28.02 -17.77 8.38
N GLY A 185 27.22 -17.37 7.38
CA GLY A 185 25.82 -16.97 7.58
C GLY A 185 24.91 -18.11 8.04
N ASN A 186 25.36 -19.37 7.97
CA ASN A 186 24.65 -20.50 8.57
C ASN A 186 24.93 -20.66 10.07
N ARG A 187 25.85 -19.86 10.61
CA ARG A 187 26.32 -19.93 12.01
C ARG A 187 26.18 -18.62 12.77
N SER A 188 25.97 -17.50 12.08
CA SER A 188 25.71 -16.22 12.72
C SER A 188 24.52 -15.53 12.09
N TRP A 189 23.76 -14.83 12.92
CA TRP A 189 22.81 -13.83 12.46
C TRP A 189 23.52 -12.61 11.88
N GLY A 190 22.81 -11.93 10.98
CA GLY A 190 23.19 -10.62 10.46
C GLY A 190 23.04 -9.52 11.51
N GLU A 191 23.72 -8.41 11.27
CA GLU A 191 23.62 -7.20 12.06
C GLU A 191 22.19 -6.65 12.11
N ARG A 192 21.94 -5.78 13.09
CA ARG A 192 20.60 -5.20 13.30
C ARG A 192 20.23 -4.34 12.08
N PRO A 193 19.02 -4.49 11.53
CA PRO A 193 18.46 -3.47 10.66
C PRO A 193 17.97 -2.26 11.45
N TYR A 194 17.84 -1.15 10.75
CA TYR A 194 17.44 0.14 11.28
C TYR A 194 16.31 0.75 10.46
N ILE A 195 15.43 1.49 11.11
CA ILE A 195 14.56 2.46 10.46
C ILE A 195 15.12 3.86 10.73
N GLY A 196 15.35 4.62 9.67
CA GLY A 196 15.71 6.04 9.73
C GLY A 196 14.55 6.95 9.34
N LEU A 197 14.72 8.26 9.54
CA LEU A 197 13.78 9.29 9.12
C LEU A 197 14.49 10.36 8.29
N ARG A 198 13.84 10.82 7.22
CA ARG A 198 14.18 12.07 6.54
C ARG A 198 12.96 12.93 6.34
N GLU A 199 13.17 14.24 6.20
CA GLU A 199 12.10 15.21 5.98
C GLU A 199 12.36 16.07 4.75
N THR A 200 11.29 16.47 4.08
CA THR A 200 11.32 17.52 3.05
C THR A 200 10.06 18.37 3.13
N THR A 201 10.14 19.62 2.69
CA THR A 201 8.96 20.50 2.57
C THR A 201 8.34 20.48 1.17
N SER A 202 8.96 19.79 0.21
CA SER A 202 8.51 19.78 -1.19
C SER A 202 8.98 18.51 -1.88
N LEU A 203 8.05 17.62 -2.25
CA LEU A 203 8.41 16.40 -2.98
C LEU A 203 8.97 16.70 -4.38
N ALA A 204 8.58 17.83 -4.98
CA ALA A 204 9.07 18.27 -6.28
C ALA A 204 10.58 18.56 -6.33
N SER A 205 11.20 18.93 -5.21
CA SER A 205 12.66 19.15 -5.17
C SER A 205 13.42 17.83 -5.04
N ASN A 206 12.76 16.81 -4.51
CA ASN A 206 13.33 15.54 -4.10
C ASN A 206 14.59 15.70 -3.21
N GLN A 207 14.71 16.83 -2.51
CA GLN A 207 15.78 17.10 -1.56
C GLN A 207 15.31 16.78 -0.15
N TRP A 208 16.00 15.86 0.50
CA TRP A 208 15.62 15.34 1.81
C TRP A 208 16.67 15.67 2.85
N GLU A 209 16.25 16.12 4.02
CA GLU A 209 17.12 16.31 5.18
C GLU A 209 17.10 15.05 6.04
N ASP A 210 18.27 14.46 6.30
CA ASP A 210 18.35 13.32 7.22
C ASP A 210 18.07 13.75 8.66
N LYS A 211 17.20 12.99 9.34
CA LYS A 211 16.81 13.21 10.74
C LYS A 211 17.34 12.11 11.66
N GLY A 212 18.18 11.20 11.17
CA GLY A 212 18.79 10.16 11.99
C GLY A 212 17.94 8.90 12.18
N MET A 213 18.46 8.00 13.01
CA MET A 213 17.78 6.76 13.43
C MET A 213 16.47 7.06 14.16
N VAL A 214 15.46 6.22 13.88
CA VAL A 214 14.17 6.17 14.56
C VAL A 214 14.10 4.97 15.50
N ILE A 215 14.38 3.78 14.97
CA ILE A 215 14.32 2.52 15.72
C ILE A 215 15.24 1.47 15.06
N CYS A 216 15.56 0.39 15.77
CA CYS A 216 16.31 -0.75 15.25
C CYS A 216 15.75 -2.06 15.80
N SER A 217 16.17 -3.19 15.22
CA SER A 217 15.99 -4.48 15.90
C SER A 217 16.76 -4.49 17.22
N GLU A 218 16.14 -4.94 18.30
CA GLU A 218 16.77 -5.03 19.63
C GLU A 218 16.68 -6.45 20.19
N PRO A 219 17.78 -7.00 20.74
CA PRO A 219 17.78 -8.34 21.33
C PRO A 219 16.75 -8.47 22.44
N ASP A 220 16.01 -9.56 22.45
CA ASP A 220 15.02 -9.84 23.51
C ASP A 220 15.52 -10.83 24.56
N GLY A 221 16.68 -11.45 24.33
CA GLY A 221 17.31 -12.42 25.23
C GLY A 221 16.70 -13.82 25.19
N VAL A 222 15.79 -14.11 24.24
CA VAL A 222 15.18 -15.44 24.11
C VAL A 222 16.11 -16.41 23.38
N VAL A 223 16.80 -15.94 22.34
CA VAL A 223 17.83 -16.69 21.59
C VAL A 223 19.07 -15.82 21.39
N ASP A 224 20.22 -16.47 21.16
CA ASP A 224 21.49 -15.78 20.98
C ASP A 224 21.73 -15.38 19.51
N TYR A 225 22.92 -14.83 19.22
CA TYR A 225 23.29 -14.35 17.89
C TYR A 225 23.77 -15.46 16.94
N ILE A 226 23.79 -16.71 17.42
CA ILE A 226 24.29 -17.88 16.69
C ILE A 226 23.11 -18.55 15.98
N ARG A 227 23.41 -19.13 14.82
CA ARG A 227 22.47 -19.97 14.07
C ARG A 227 22.90 -21.42 14.15
N ASP A 228 21.95 -22.32 14.35
CA ASP A 228 22.23 -23.75 14.34
C ASP A 228 22.58 -24.26 12.94
N ASN A 229 21.96 -23.68 11.91
CA ASN A 229 22.22 -23.92 10.49
C ASN A 229 21.48 -22.88 9.62
N GLY A 230 21.59 -22.99 8.29
CA GLY A 230 20.94 -22.07 7.35
C GLY A 230 19.41 -22.05 7.35
N ASN A 231 18.75 -23.03 7.97
CA ASN A 231 17.29 -23.09 8.14
C ASN A 231 16.82 -22.62 9.52
N ASP A 232 17.74 -22.22 10.40
CA ASP A 232 17.38 -21.59 11.67
C ASP A 232 16.92 -20.16 11.43
N TRP A 233 15.61 -19.95 11.50
CA TRP A 233 14.97 -18.66 11.28
C TRP A 233 14.52 -17.98 12.58
N ASN A 234 14.96 -18.49 13.73
CA ASN A 234 14.60 -17.92 15.02
C ASN A 234 15.59 -16.82 15.43
N SER A 235 15.30 -15.57 15.07
CA SER A 235 16.23 -14.46 15.28
C SER A 235 16.23 -13.89 16.72
N TYR A 236 17.38 -13.31 17.09
CA TYR A 236 17.73 -12.81 18.43
C TYR A 236 16.92 -11.59 18.91
N TYR A 237 16.21 -10.91 18.01
CA TYR A 237 15.53 -9.67 18.31
C TYR A 237 14.02 -9.83 18.47
N LYS A 238 13.39 -8.92 19.22
CA LYS A 238 11.93 -8.90 19.40
C LYS A 238 11.21 -8.62 18.08
N PHE A 239 11.51 -7.51 17.42
CA PHE A 239 10.90 -7.15 16.13
C PHE A 239 11.97 -6.89 15.09
N ASN A 240 11.70 -7.27 13.84
CA ASN A 240 12.55 -6.92 12.72
C ASN A 240 12.37 -5.43 12.40
N GLY A 241 13.40 -4.62 12.61
CA GLY A 241 13.37 -3.17 12.44
C GLY A 241 13.42 -2.72 10.97
N ILE A 242 12.44 -3.14 10.17
CA ILE A 242 12.24 -2.75 8.76
C ILE A 242 10.74 -2.57 8.46
N ASP A 243 10.43 -2.21 7.22
CA ASP A 243 9.08 -2.07 6.64
C ASP A 243 8.19 -1.10 7.44
N PRO A 244 8.59 0.16 7.60
CA PRO A 244 7.79 1.15 8.30
C PRO A 244 6.50 1.48 7.53
N SER A 245 5.42 1.70 8.27
CA SER A 245 4.25 2.48 7.87
C SER A 245 3.89 3.45 8.98
N TYR A 246 3.27 4.58 8.63
CA TYR A 246 3.05 5.69 9.55
C TYR A 246 1.65 6.27 9.41
N ILE A 247 1.07 6.63 10.56
CA ILE A 247 -0.24 7.26 10.63
C ILE A 247 -0.33 8.29 11.75
N VAL A 248 -1.08 9.36 11.48
CA VAL A 248 -1.60 10.27 12.52
C VAL A 248 -3.05 9.86 12.81
N THR A 249 -3.35 9.55 14.06
CA THR A 249 -4.70 9.15 14.47
C THR A 249 -5.67 10.33 14.42
N PRO A 250 -7.00 10.09 14.40
CA PRO A 250 -7.98 11.17 14.53
C PRO A 250 -7.82 12.01 15.80
N ASN A 251 -7.18 11.47 16.84
CA ASN A 251 -6.89 12.17 18.09
C ASN A 251 -5.55 12.94 18.06
N GLY A 252 -4.83 12.93 16.93
CA GLY A 252 -3.55 13.63 16.76
C GLY A 252 -2.34 12.88 17.32
N GLU A 253 -2.46 11.58 17.63
CA GLU A 253 -1.32 10.76 18.05
C GLU A 253 -0.58 10.25 16.82
N HIS A 254 0.75 10.19 16.88
CA HIS A 254 1.57 9.73 15.77
C HIS A 254 2.08 8.31 16.07
N TRP A 255 1.92 7.41 15.11
CA TRP A 255 2.27 6.00 15.29
C TRP A 255 3.09 5.50 14.11
N LEU A 256 4.18 4.79 14.43
CA LEU A 256 4.97 4.00 13.51
C LEU A 256 4.56 2.53 13.68
N ILE A 257 4.17 1.91 12.58
CA ILE A 257 3.92 0.48 12.45
C ILE A 257 5.10 -0.11 11.70
N TYR A 258 5.65 -1.22 12.14
CA TYR A 258 6.82 -1.81 11.47
C TYR A 258 6.95 -3.30 11.78
N GLY A 259 7.77 -4.00 11.02
CA GLY A 259 8.00 -5.42 11.24
C GLY A 259 7.93 -6.23 9.95
N SER A 260 8.76 -7.27 9.90
CA SER A 260 8.82 -8.18 8.77
C SER A 260 9.29 -9.54 9.28
N TRP A 261 8.46 -10.53 9.02
CA TRP A 261 8.54 -11.87 9.55
C TRP A 261 8.66 -11.91 11.08
N MET A 262 9.50 -12.83 11.57
CA MET A 262 9.94 -12.85 12.97
C MET A 262 8.76 -12.86 13.93
N THR A 263 8.76 -12.04 14.98
CA THR A 263 7.65 -12.10 15.94
C THR A 263 6.36 -11.41 15.46
N GLY A 264 6.38 -10.76 14.30
CA GLY A 264 5.24 -10.11 13.66
C GLY A 264 5.37 -8.59 13.59
N ILE A 265 4.22 -7.92 13.49
CA ILE A 265 4.11 -6.47 13.26
C ILE A 265 3.93 -5.75 14.58
N ALA A 266 4.70 -4.69 14.79
CA ALA A 266 4.69 -3.85 15.97
C ALA A 266 4.06 -2.47 15.71
N ALA A 267 3.48 -1.88 16.75
CA ALA A 267 3.09 -0.47 16.81
C ALA A 267 3.88 0.23 17.91
N VAL A 268 4.47 1.38 17.60
CA VAL A 268 5.14 2.26 18.56
C VAL A 268 4.65 3.69 18.36
N GLN A 269 4.28 4.35 19.45
CA GLN A 269 3.93 5.76 19.40
C GLN A 269 5.21 6.58 19.22
N VAL A 270 5.15 7.59 18.36
CA VAL A 270 6.25 8.52 18.13
C VAL A 270 5.85 9.93 18.50
N ASP A 271 6.81 10.73 18.93
CA ASP A 271 6.59 12.14 19.21
C ASP A 271 6.24 12.91 17.93
N ALA A 272 5.23 13.77 18.01
CA ALA A 272 4.70 14.47 16.85
C ALA A 272 5.72 15.42 16.21
N ALA A 273 6.54 16.08 17.03
CA ALA A 273 7.51 17.07 16.57
C ALA A 273 8.74 16.42 15.92
N THR A 274 9.26 15.35 16.52
CA THR A 274 10.50 14.69 16.09
C THR A 274 10.29 13.50 15.17
N GLY A 275 9.10 12.89 15.19
CA GLY A 275 8.81 11.66 14.45
C GLY A 275 9.50 10.42 15.02
N LYS A 276 9.97 10.45 16.27
CA LYS A 276 10.73 9.36 16.91
C LYS A 276 10.08 8.88 18.20
N PRO A 277 10.28 7.62 18.61
CA PRO A 277 9.93 7.17 19.96
C PRO A 277 10.56 8.08 21.02
N SER A 278 9.84 8.37 22.10
CA SER A 278 10.34 9.23 23.18
C SER A 278 11.48 8.60 23.99
N GLN A 279 11.58 7.27 23.97
CA GLN A 279 12.62 6.49 24.63
C GLN A 279 12.85 5.17 23.90
N LEU A 280 14.05 4.61 24.02
CA LEU A 280 14.47 3.28 23.53
C LEU A 280 15.44 2.65 24.54
N ASN A 281 15.03 2.57 25.80
CA ASN A 281 15.89 2.14 26.91
C ASN A 281 15.64 0.67 27.28
N THR A 282 14.42 0.18 27.05
CA THR A 282 13.99 -1.17 27.37
C THR A 282 13.31 -1.81 26.17
N ILE A 283 13.24 -3.14 26.12
CA ILE A 283 12.61 -3.88 25.02
C ILE A 283 11.11 -3.58 24.81
N ASN A 284 10.45 -3.01 25.83
CA ASN A 284 9.05 -2.59 25.74
C ASN A 284 8.90 -1.24 25.02
N ASP A 285 9.96 -0.44 24.94
CA ASP A 285 9.96 0.84 24.24
C ASP A 285 9.94 0.66 22.70
N TYR A 286 10.30 -0.54 22.22
CA TYR A 286 10.27 -0.93 20.81
C TYR A 286 8.85 -1.32 20.35
N GLY A 287 7.82 -0.95 21.10
CA GLY A 287 6.44 -1.13 20.72
C GLY A 287 5.79 -2.43 21.16
N ILE A 288 4.52 -2.54 20.79
CA ILE A 288 3.63 -3.65 21.10
C ILE A 288 3.30 -4.41 19.82
N ARG A 289 3.18 -5.73 19.91
CA ARG A 289 2.78 -6.53 18.76
C ARG A 289 1.29 -6.34 18.46
N ILE A 290 0.95 -5.97 17.23
CA ILE A 290 -0.42 -5.77 16.76
C ILE A 290 -0.89 -6.82 15.74
N ALA A 291 0.03 -7.60 15.16
CA ALA A 291 -0.30 -8.75 14.29
C ALA A 291 0.80 -9.82 14.31
N GLY A 292 0.40 -11.08 14.08
CA GLY A 292 1.27 -12.24 13.91
C GLY A 292 0.52 -13.40 13.21
N ARG A 293 1.18 -14.54 13.02
CA ARG A 293 0.61 -15.77 12.40
C ARG A 293 1.01 -17.04 13.18
N GLY A 294 0.06 -17.65 13.86
CA GLY A 294 0.28 -18.80 14.73
C GLY A 294 0.76 -18.43 16.13
N ASP A 295 1.22 -19.44 16.88
CA ASP A 295 1.69 -19.28 18.24
C ASP A 295 3.17 -18.92 18.28
N ILE A 296 3.44 -17.68 18.69
CA ILE A 296 4.78 -17.12 18.80
C ILE A 296 5.70 -17.87 19.76
N ASN A 297 5.12 -18.56 20.75
CA ASN A 297 5.91 -19.31 21.72
C ASN A 297 6.48 -20.60 21.12
N THR A 298 5.93 -21.04 19.98
CA THR A 298 6.36 -22.26 19.29
C THR A 298 7.03 -21.99 17.95
N ASN A 299 6.65 -20.92 17.26
CA ASN A 299 7.25 -20.51 16.00
C ASN A 299 7.42 -18.99 15.98
N ARG A 300 8.66 -18.52 15.84
CA ARG A 300 8.99 -17.10 15.66
C ARG A 300 9.24 -16.73 14.21
N TRP A 301 9.11 -17.63 13.25
CA TRP A 301 9.20 -17.33 11.83
C TRP A 301 7.78 -17.25 11.25
N GLN A 302 7.15 -16.10 11.46
CA GLN A 302 5.80 -15.80 11.01
C GLN A 302 5.84 -15.16 9.63
N ALA A 303 5.36 -15.81 8.57
CA ALA A 303 5.45 -15.27 7.21
C ALA A 303 4.50 -14.09 6.91
N LEU A 304 4.72 -12.93 7.55
CA LEU A 304 4.05 -11.66 7.26
C LEU A 304 4.99 -10.45 7.34
N GLU A 305 4.79 -9.45 6.48
CA GLU A 305 5.61 -8.23 6.41
C GLU A 305 4.85 -7.08 5.71
N GLY A 306 5.53 -5.97 5.38
CA GLY A 306 4.99 -4.91 4.53
C GLY A 306 3.67 -4.35 5.05
N ALA A 307 3.63 -4.05 6.36
CA ALA A 307 2.43 -3.54 7.00
C ALA A 307 2.08 -2.14 6.45
N GLU A 308 0.83 -1.94 6.06
CA GLU A 308 0.31 -0.63 5.67
C GLU A 308 -0.93 -0.30 6.49
N ILE A 309 -0.88 0.82 7.22
CA ILE A 309 -1.94 1.25 8.13
C ILE A 309 -2.67 2.47 7.56
N ILE A 310 -4.00 2.39 7.52
CA ILE A 310 -4.86 3.54 7.20
C ILE A 310 -5.98 3.66 8.23
N TYR A 311 -6.59 4.84 8.31
CA TYR A 311 -7.86 5.06 8.98
C TYR A 311 -8.91 5.46 7.95
N ASN A 312 -10.03 4.74 7.92
CA ASN A 312 -11.15 5.09 7.06
C ASN A 312 -12.22 5.80 7.92
N PRO A 313 -12.47 7.11 7.71
CA PRO A 313 -13.41 7.86 8.53
C PRO A 313 -14.88 7.46 8.31
N GLN A 314 -15.23 6.92 7.13
CA GLN A 314 -16.59 6.48 6.82
C GLN A 314 -16.95 5.21 7.60
N THR A 315 -16.01 4.26 7.72
CA THR A 315 -16.25 3.04 8.49
C THR A 315 -15.82 3.16 9.94
N GLN A 316 -15.01 4.18 10.28
CA GLN A 316 -14.36 4.47 11.56
C GLN A 316 -13.35 3.41 12.03
N TYR A 317 -12.78 2.65 11.10
CA TYR A 317 -11.83 1.56 11.38
C TYR A 317 -10.42 1.97 10.96
N TYR A 318 -9.45 1.53 11.74
CA TYR A 318 -8.10 1.30 11.25
C TYR A 318 -8.06 0.01 10.45
N TYR A 319 -7.41 0.01 9.29
CA TYR A 319 -7.17 -1.18 8.48
C TYR A 319 -5.67 -1.43 8.40
N LEU A 320 -5.27 -2.62 8.84
CA LEU A 320 -3.91 -3.10 8.78
C LEU A 320 -3.81 -4.07 7.61
N PHE A 321 -3.24 -3.59 6.51
CA PHE A 321 -2.88 -4.40 5.35
C PHE A 321 -1.53 -5.03 5.61
N MET A 322 -1.36 -6.29 5.21
CA MET A 322 -0.13 -7.05 5.42
C MET A 322 0.12 -7.93 4.22
N ALA A 323 1.39 -8.12 3.92
CA ALA A 323 1.82 -9.11 2.96
C ALA A 323 2.04 -10.45 3.67
N TYR A 324 1.47 -11.52 3.13
CA TYR A 324 1.66 -12.89 3.62
C TYR A 324 2.54 -13.68 2.66
N ASP A 325 3.34 -14.58 3.23
CA ASP A 325 4.23 -15.51 2.54
C ASP A 325 5.41 -14.83 1.80
N GLU A 326 6.17 -15.60 1.04
CA GLU A 326 7.37 -15.12 0.36
C GLU A 326 7.05 -14.26 -0.89
N LEU A 327 7.89 -13.26 -1.14
CA LEU A 327 7.65 -12.17 -2.08
C LEU A 327 7.66 -12.54 -3.58
N SER A 328 8.18 -13.71 -3.95
CA SER A 328 8.41 -14.09 -5.34
C SER A 328 7.11 -14.54 -6.01
N VAL A 329 6.49 -15.60 -5.49
CA VAL A 329 5.30 -16.20 -6.07
C VAL A 329 4.17 -16.26 -5.06
N ALA A 330 4.39 -16.75 -3.85
CA ALA A 330 3.32 -16.98 -2.87
C ALA A 330 2.63 -15.69 -2.36
N TYR A 331 3.29 -14.55 -2.55
CA TYR A 331 2.89 -13.27 -1.98
C TYR A 331 1.44 -12.89 -2.22
N ASN A 332 0.75 -12.56 -1.14
CA ASN A 332 -0.67 -12.20 -1.15
C ASN A 332 -0.96 -11.08 -0.13
N THR A 333 -1.92 -10.21 -0.44
CA THR A 333 -2.33 -9.14 0.48
C THR A 333 -3.45 -9.63 1.39
N ARG A 334 -3.30 -9.41 2.69
CA ARG A 334 -4.32 -9.62 3.73
C ARG A 334 -4.71 -8.30 4.37
N VAL A 335 -5.91 -8.21 4.93
CA VAL A 335 -6.32 -7.05 5.70
C VAL A 335 -7.11 -7.44 6.95
N ALA A 336 -6.79 -6.81 8.07
CA ALA A 336 -7.57 -6.87 9.30
C ALA A 336 -8.00 -5.46 9.71
N ARG A 337 -8.99 -5.32 10.58
CA ARG A 337 -9.43 -4.01 11.06
C ARG A 337 -9.61 -3.94 12.57
N SER A 338 -9.42 -2.75 13.13
CA SER A 338 -9.67 -2.45 14.54
C SER A 338 -10.20 -1.03 14.74
N ARG A 339 -10.95 -0.81 15.83
CA ARG A 339 -11.34 0.53 16.27
C ARG A 339 -10.21 1.27 16.99
N ASN A 340 -9.17 0.55 17.42
CA ASN A 340 -8.03 1.10 18.14
C ASN A 340 -6.76 0.87 17.32
N ILE A 341 -5.87 1.86 17.26
CA ILE A 341 -4.60 1.76 16.53
C ILE A 341 -3.72 0.60 17.04
N THR A 342 -3.82 0.28 18.32
CA THR A 342 -3.11 -0.82 18.98
C THR A 342 -3.84 -2.17 18.92
N GLY A 343 -4.97 -2.24 18.21
CA GLY A 343 -5.78 -3.45 18.13
C GLY A 343 -6.68 -3.72 19.36
N PRO A 344 -7.12 -4.97 19.56
CA PRO A 344 -6.87 -6.11 18.68
C PRO A 344 -7.47 -5.91 17.28
N TYR A 345 -6.76 -6.39 16.26
CA TYR A 345 -7.19 -6.43 14.88
C TYR A 345 -7.88 -7.75 14.58
N TYR A 346 -9.03 -7.66 13.91
CA TYR A 346 -9.83 -8.82 13.55
C TYR A 346 -9.97 -8.95 12.04
N GLY A 347 -9.98 -10.19 11.55
CA GLY A 347 -10.39 -10.51 10.19
C GLY A 347 -11.92 -10.44 10.00
N LYS A 348 -12.38 -10.56 8.75
CA LYS A 348 -13.80 -10.53 8.36
C LYS A 348 -14.66 -11.55 9.09
N GLY A 349 -14.12 -12.75 9.35
CA GLY A 349 -14.81 -13.80 10.12
C GLY A 349 -14.68 -13.65 11.65
N GLY A 350 -14.11 -12.56 12.16
CA GLY A 350 -13.92 -12.32 13.59
C GLY A 350 -12.68 -12.99 14.21
N GLN A 351 -11.78 -13.53 13.39
CA GLN A 351 -10.52 -14.12 13.86
C GLN A 351 -9.58 -13.04 14.42
N ASN A 352 -8.98 -13.28 15.58
CA ASN A 352 -8.08 -12.33 16.24
C ASN A 352 -6.66 -12.41 15.65
N VAL A 353 -6.37 -11.55 14.68
CA VAL A 353 -5.08 -11.51 13.97
C VAL A 353 -3.97 -10.99 14.89
N SER A 354 -4.28 -10.10 15.84
CA SER A 354 -3.30 -9.68 16.86
C SER A 354 -2.83 -10.82 17.76
N ALA A 355 -3.66 -11.86 17.93
CA ALA A 355 -3.32 -13.07 18.67
C ALA A 355 -2.73 -14.19 17.80
N GLY A 356 -2.45 -13.92 16.52
CA GLY A 356 -1.85 -14.90 15.60
C GLY A 356 -2.85 -15.69 14.76
N ALA A 357 -4.14 -15.35 14.74
CA ALA A 357 -5.06 -16.05 13.85
C ALA A 357 -4.78 -15.75 12.37
N GLU A 358 -5.13 -16.68 11.48
CA GLU A 358 -5.08 -16.44 10.03
C GLU A 358 -5.93 -15.23 9.63
N CYS A 359 -5.39 -14.41 8.74
CA CYS A 359 -6.01 -13.15 8.36
C CYS A 359 -6.83 -13.32 7.07
N TRP A 360 -8.12 -13.04 7.18
CA TRP A 360 -9.05 -12.90 6.07
C TRP A 360 -9.76 -11.54 6.20
N PRO A 361 -10.06 -10.83 5.11
CA PRO A 361 -9.98 -11.31 3.73
C PRO A 361 -8.56 -11.30 3.14
N MET A 362 -8.39 -12.13 2.13
CA MET A 362 -7.32 -12.01 1.15
C MET A 362 -7.80 -11.07 0.06
N LEU A 363 -6.96 -10.15 -0.41
CA LEU A 363 -7.32 -9.17 -1.44
C LEU A 363 -6.68 -9.47 -2.79
N THR A 364 -5.48 -10.05 -2.78
CA THR A 364 -4.72 -10.44 -3.97
C THR A 364 -4.10 -11.82 -3.74
N HIS A 365 -3.88 -12.57 -4.81
CA HIS A 365 -3.14 -13.84 -4.84
C HIS A 365 -2.65 -14.05 -6.29
N PRO A 366 -1.63 -14.88 -6.57
CA PRO A 366 -1.29 -15.29 -7.92
C PRO A 366 -2.52 -15.60 -8.78
N TYR A 367 -2.63 -14.94 -9.94
CA TYR A 367 -3.82 -15.04 -10.76
C TYR A 367 -3.53 -14.90 -12.26
N ALA A 368 -4.40 -15.43 -13.10
CA ALA A 368 -4.35 -15.25 -14.55
C ALA A 368 -5.76 -15.22 -15.17
N PHE A 369 -6.01 -14.21 -16.00
CA PHE A 369 -7.20 -14.11 -16.84
C PHE A 369 -6.97 -14.75 -18.21
N GLY A 370 -7.91 -15.59 -18.64
CA GLY A 370 -7.84 -16.30 -19.92
C GLY A 370 -6.53 -17.07 -20.11
N THR A 371 -5.88 -16.83 -21.25
CA THR A 371 -4.59 -17.42 -21.63
C THR A 371 -3.38 -16.56 -21.25
N HIS A 372 -3.59 -15.42 -20.57
CA HIS A 372 -2.50 -14.55 -20.14
C HIS A 372 -1.59 -15.30 -19.15
N THR A 373 -0.32 -14.90 -19.08
CA THR A 373 0.64 -15.46 -18.13
C THR A 373 0.20 -15.20 -16.69
N GLY A 374 -0.49 -14.08 -16.47
CA GLY A 374 -0.92 -13.63 -15.16
C GLY A 374 0.17 -12.91 -14.39
N TRP A 375 -0.09 -12.70 -13.12
CA TRP A 375 0.78 -11.98 -12.19
C TRP A 375 0.94 -12.77 -10.90
N VAL A 376 2.13 -12.71 -10.32
CA VAL A 376 2.49 -13.29 -9.02
C VAL A 376 3.19 -12.22 -8.16
N GLY A 377 3.47 -12.50 -6.89
CA GLY A 377 4.24 -11.55 -6.07
C GLY A 377 3.52 -10.21 -5.83
N ILE A 378 2.20 -10.22 -5.60
CA ILE A 378 1.35 -9.00 -5.55
C ILE A 378 0.99 -8.68 -4.10
N SER A 379 1.84 -7.94 -3.39
CA SER A 379 1.58 -7.47 -2.03
C SER A 379 2.59 -6.37 -1.63
N HIS A 380 2.92 -6.22 -0.35
CA HIS A 380 3.68 -5.07 0.18
C HIS A 380 3.08 -3.75 -0.28
N CYS A 381 1.80 -3.59 0.01
CA CYS A 381 1.04 -2.55 -0.64
C CYS A 381 1.20 -1.19 0.01
N SER A 382 1.05 -0.12 -0.77
CA SER A 382 0.63 1.18 -0.27
C SER A 382 -0.84 1.40 -0.56
N ILE A 383 -1.54 2.00 0.40
CA ILE A 383 -2.95 2.35 0.28
C ILE A 383 -3.08 3.87 0.25
N ILE A 384 -3.73 4.36 -0.78
CA ILE A 384 -3.75 5.77 -1.15
C ILE A 384 -5.18 6.25 -1.18
N GLN A 385 -5.46 7.39 -0.56
CA GLN A 385 -6.74 8.06 -0.69
C GLN A 385 -6.57 9.31 -1.56
N ASP A 386 -7.34 9.40 -2.66
CA ASP A 386 -7.61 10.68 -3.29
C ASP A 386 -8.85 11.28 -2.64
N GLU A 387 -8.63 12.15 -1.65
CA GLU A 387 -9.70 12.82 -0.91
C GLU A 387 -10.61 13.64 -1.85
N ALA A 388 -10.04 14.29 -2.87
CA ALA A 388 -10.79 15.14 -3.78
C ALA A 388 -11.74 14.32 -4.68
N ALA A 389 -11.30 13.14 -5.11
CA ALA A 389 -12.11 12.22 -5.91
C ALA A 389 -12.95 11.25 -5.06
N ASN A 390 -12.75 11.24 -3.72
CA ASN A 390 -13.26 10.22 -2.80
C ASN A 390 -12.98 8.79 -3.29
N LYS A 391 -11.77 8.57 -3.82
CA LYS A 391 -11.30 7.28 -4.33
C LYS A 391 -10.17 6.72 -3.49
N TRP A 392 -10.08 5.40 -3.45
CA TRP A 392 -9.00 4.68 -2.81
C TRP A 392 -8.24 3.87 -3.86
N TYR A 393 -6.93 3.75 -3.69
CA TYR A 393 -6.07 2.99 -4.56
C TYR A 393 -5.15 2.09 -3.75
N PHE A 394 -4.87 0.93 -4.34
CA PHE A 394 -3.88 -0.05 -3.91
C PHE A 394 -2.70 0.04 -4.86
N SER A 395 -1.48 0.11 -4.35
CA SER A 395 -0.27 -0.02 -5.17
C SER A 395 0.66 -1.08 -4.64
N SER A 396 1.26 -1.85 -5.54
CA SER A 396 2.24 -2.89 -5.23
C SER A 396 3.16 -3.14 -6.43
N GLN A 397 4.21 -3.93 -6.25
CA GLN A 397 4.79 -4.70 -7.34
C GLN A 397 3.82 -5.78 -7.83
N GLY A 398 3.98 -6.18 -9.08
CA GLY A 398 3.52 -7.45 -9.60
C GLY A 398 4.63 -8.07 -10.43
N ARG A 399 4.97 -9.31 -10.12
CA ARG A 399 6.03 -10.07 -10.79
C ARG A 399 5.46 -10.89 -11.94
N LEU A 400 6.26 -11.08 -12.98
CA LEU A 400 5.94 -12.11 -13.96
C LEU A 400 6.13 -13.51 -13.33
N PRO A 401 5.34 -14.52 -13.73
CA PRO A 401 5.56 -15.91 -13.32
C PRO A 401 6.97 -16.41 -13.69
N GLU A 402 7.50 -17.40 -12.97
CA GLU A 402 8.87 -17.92 -13.14
C GLU A 402 9.14 -18.48 -14.56
N ASP A 403 8.11 -19.00 -15.22
CA ASP A 403 8.23 -19.74 -16.48
C ASP A 403 7.76 -18.96 -17.73
N VAL A 404 7.78 -17.62 -17.70
CA VAL A 404 7.40 -16.83 -18.88
C VAL A 404 8.45 -16.97 -20.00
N PRO A 405 8.09 -17.51 -21.19
CA PRO A 405 9.05 -17.76 -22.25
C PRO A 405 9.69 -16.47 -22.80
N GLY A 406 10.97 -16.57 -23.19
CA GLY A 406 11.68 -15.48 -23.86
C GLY A 406 12.15 -14.34 -22.95
N ILE A 407 11.99 -14.49 -21.63
CA ILE A 407 12.46 -13.53 -20.62
C ILE A 407 13.49 -14.22 -19.74
N ASN A 408 14.65 -13.59 -19.56
CA ASN A 408 15.66 -14.09 -18.61
C ASN A 408 15.22 -13.73 -17.19
N VAL A 409 15.25 -14.70 -16.25
CA VAL A 409 14.80 -14.53 -14.86
C VAL A 409 13.46 -13.76 -14.76
N PRO A 410 12.35 -14.27 -15.34
CA PRO A 410 11.12 -13.49 -15.47
C PRO A 410 10.56 -12.98 -14.14
N ASN A 411 10.70 -13.75 -13.06
CA ASN A 411 10.20 -13.34 -11.74
C ASN A 411 10.94 -12.12 -11.14
N ALA A 412 12.10 -11.74 -11.68
CA ALA A 412 12.78 -10.48 -11.35
C ALA A 412 12.20 -9.27 -12.10
N VAL A 413 11.27 -9.47 -13.03
CA VAL A 413 10.51 -8.38 -13.67
C VAL A 413 9.40 -7.95 -12.72
N MET A 414 9.57 -6.80 -12.07
CA MET A 414 8.68 -6.25 -11.05
C MET A 414 8.00 -4.99 -11.60
N MET A 415 6.80 -5.18 -12.16
CA MET A 415 6.00 -4.10 -12.73
C MET A 415 5.17 -3.46 -11.62
N GLY A 416 5.28 -2.15 -11.45
CA GLY A 416 4.42 -1.40 -10.56
C GLY A 416 2.97 -1.51 -10.99
N GLN A 417 2.09 -1.72 -10.02
CA GLN A 417 0.67 -1.81 -10.22
C GLN A 417 -0.01 -0.76 -9.35
N VAL A 418 -1.00 -0.08 -9.93
CA VAL A 418 -1.98 0.71 -9.20
C VAL A 418 -3.34 0.09 -9.53
N ARG A 419 -4.22 -0.05 -8.55
CA ARG A 419 -5.56 -0.63 -8.69
C ARG A 419 -6.53 0.21 -7.86
N GLU A 420 -7.77 0.38 -8.32
CA GLU A 420 -8.79 1.01 -7.47
C GLU A 420 -9.19 0.07 -6.33
N ILE A 421 -9.52 0.66 -5.18
CA ILE A 421 -10.17 0.00 -4.05
C ILE A 421 -11.61 0.49 -3.98
N GLN A 422 -12.53 -0.44 -3.84
CA GLN A 422 -13.92 -0.15 -3.50
C GLN A 422 -14.25 -0.77 -2.14
N TRP A 423 -15.30 -0.27 -1.50
CA TRP A 423 -15.69 -0.72 -0.16
C TRP A 423 -17.05 -1.42 -0.21
N THR A 424 -17.11 -2.65 0.29
CA THR A 424 -18.37 -3.40 0.46
C THR A 424 -19.28 -2.74 1.49
N ALA A 425 -20.57 -3.06 1.46
CA ALA A 425 -21.54 -2.47 2.39
C ALA A 425 -21.19 -2.74 3.88
N ASP A 426 -20.54 -3.87 4.17
CA ASP A 426 -20.06 -4.23 5.52
C ASP A 426 -18.66 -3.66 5.86
N GLY A 427 -18.14 -2.77 5.00
CA GLY A 427 -16.94 -1.97 5.24
C GLY A 427 -15.64 -2.74 5.09
N TRP A 428 -15.54 -3.68 4.14
CA TRP A 428 -14.29 -4.32 3.76
C TRP A 428 -13.82 -3.82 2.39
N PRO A 429 -12.52 -3.64 2.18
CA PRO A 429 -12.00 -3.23 0.89
C PRO A 429 -12.01 -4.42 -0.07
N VAL A 430 -12.28 -4.14 -1.35
CA VAL A 430 -12.04 -5.01 -2.49
C VAL A 430 -11.12 -4.30 -3.45
N VAL A 431 -10.19 -5.04 -4.05
CA VAL A 431 -9.21 -4.50 -5.00
C VAL A 431 -9.67 -4.84 -6.42
N SER A 432 -9.58 -3.86 -7.33
CA SER A 432 -9.92 -4.05 -8.75
C SER A 432 -9.11 -5.19 -9.38
N PRO A 433 -9.74 -6.07 -10.16
CA PRO A 433 -9.08 -7.17 -10.84
C PRO A 433 -8.12 -6.71 -11.94
N GLU A 434 -8.36 -5.50 -12.47
CA GLU A 434 -7.51 -4.87 -13.47
C GLU A 434 -6.72 -3.71 -12.88
N ARG A 435 -5.52 -3.49 -13.44
CA ARG A 435 -4.69 -2.32 -13.10
C ARG A 435 -5.40 -1.04 -13.57
N TYR A 436 -5.27 0.00 -12.77
CA TYR A 436 -5.84 1.31 -13.05
C TYR A 436 -5.24 1.88 -14.34
N ALA A 437 -6.13 2.43 -15.16
CA ALA A 437 -5.81 2.96 -16.48
C ALA A 437 -6.47 4.31 -16.73
N GLY A 438 -7.18 4.90 -15.75
CA GLY A 438 -7.88 6.17 -15.94
C GLY A 438 -9.12 6.08 -16.83
N VAL A 439 -9.74 4.89 -16.90
CA VAL A 439 -10.97 4.68 -17.70
C VAL A 439 -12.10 5.56 -17.15
N PRO A 440 -12.74 6.39 -17.99
CA PRO A 440 -13.89 7.19 -17.58
C PRO A 440 -14.98 6.30 -16.99
N GLN A 441 -15.51 6.72 -15.84
CA GLN A 441 -16.61 6.00 -15.20
C GLN A 441 -17.92 6.46 -15.81
N ILE A 442 -18.45 5.65 -16.73
CA ILE A 442 -19.81 5.80 -17.25
C ILE A 442 -20.80 4.99 -16.40
N ASP A 443 -22.08 5.33 -16.51
CA ASP A 443 -23.15 4.55 -15.92
C ASP A 443 -23.26 3.19 -16.60
N ILE A 444 -23.52 2.17 -15.78
CA ILE A 444 -23.63 0.78 -16.21
C ILE A 444 -25.06 0.35 -15.93
N ALA A 445 -25.79 -0.03 -16.96
CA ALA A 445 -27.13 -0.60 -16.83
C ALA A 445 -27.05 -2.12 -16.67
N ALA A 446 -28.12 -2.74 -16.16
CA ALA A 446 -28.17 -4.19 -16.00
C ALA A 446 -27.94 -4.95 -17.32
N LYS A 447 -28.46 -4.44 -18.44
CA LYS A 447 -28.22 -5.01 -19.77
C LYS A 447 -26.73 -5.03 -20.14
N ASP A 448 -25.93 -4.08 -19.68
CA ASP A 448 -24.51 -4.01 -20.05
C ASP A 448 -23.69 -5.10 -19.34
N LEU A 449 -24.27 -5.76 -18.34
CA LEU A 449 -23.66 -6.87 -17.60
C LEU A 449 -23.98 -8.24 -18.20
N ASP A 450 -24.95 -8.33 -19.10
CA ASP A 450 -25.25 -9.55 -19.85
C ASP A 450 -24.08 -9.90 -20.79
N GLY A 451 -23.75 -11.18 -20.89
CA GLY A 451 -22.68 -11.67 -21.76
C GLY A 451 -21.68 -12.57 -21.05
N THR A 452 -20.52 -12.72 -21.68
CA THR A 452 -19.43 -13.59 -21.26
C THR A 452 -18.43 -12.84 -20.40
N TRP A 453 -18.09 -13.44 -19.27
CA TRP A 453 -17.15 -12.96 -18.28
C TRP A 453 -16.04 -13.97 -18.06
N GLN A 454 -14.85 -13.49 -17.78
CA GLN A 454 -13.83 -14.28 -17.11
C GLN A 454 -13.91 -14.02 -15.62
N ILE A 455 -14.24 -15.05 -14.83
CA ILE A 455 -14.39 -14.94 -13.36
C ILE A 455 -13.40 -15.87 -12.67
N ILE A 456 -12.71 -15.33 -11.65
CA ILE A 456 -11.83 -16.04 -10.73
C ILE A 456 -12.48 -16.04 -9.34
N ASN A 457 -12.86 -17.22 -8.86
CA ASN A 457 -13.16 -17.43 -7.44
C ASN A 457 -11.86 -17.84 -6.74
N MET A 458 -11.14 -16.86 -6.20
CA MET A 458 -9.79 -17.10 -5.68
C MET A 458 -9.83 -17.95 -4.41
N ASN A 459 -8.91 -18.90 -4.32
CA ASN A 459 -8.60 -19.59 -3.09
C ASN A 459 -7.12 -19.41 -2.78
N TYR A 460 -6.78 -19.43 -1.48
CA TYR A 460 -5.38 -19.49 -1.10
C TYR A 460 -4.82 -20.87 -1.48
N ALA A 461 -3.75 -20.84 -2.28
CA ALA A 461 -2.95 -22.01 -2.59
C ALA A 461 -1.50 -21.55 -2.80
N TYR A 462 -0.59 -22.02 -1.94
CA TYR A 462 0.81 -21.59 -1.93
C TYR A 462 1.42 -21.69 -3.32
N ARG A 463 1.98 -20.56 -3.80
CA ARG A 463 2.62 -20.40 -5.13
C ARG A 463 1.76 -20.81 -6.35
N THR A 464 0.44 -20.95 -6.20
CA THR A 464 -0.43 -21.46 -7.27
C THR A 464 -1.26 -20.35 -7.90
N ILE A 465 -1.07 -20.14 -9.21
CA ILE A 465 -1.84 -19.19 -10.02
C ILE A 465 -3.31 -19.64 -10.12
N GLN A 466 -4.23 -18.81 -9.64
CA GLN A 466 -5.67 -19.00 -9.77
C GLN A 466 -6.14 -18.51 -11.14
N ARG A 467 -6.78 -19.39 -11.92
CA ARG A 467 -7.17 -19.08 -13.30
C ARG A 467 -8.66 -18.76 -13.41
N SER A 468 -8.98 -17.84 -14.32
CA SER A 468 -10.38 -17.53 -14.62
C SER A 468 -11.07 -18.66 -15.34
N SER A 469 -12.38 -18.78 -15.12
CA SER A 469 -13.29 -19.57 -15.93
C SER A 469 -14.22 -18.64 -16.71
N ASN A 470 -14.67 -19.09 -17.89
CA ASN A 470 -15.66 -18.35 -18.67
C ASN A 470 -17.05 -18.59 -18.08
N VAL A 471 -17.72 -17.52 -17.67
CA VAL A 471 -19.06 -17.52 -17.07
C VAL A 471 -19.97 -16.63 -17.90
N THR A 472 -21.18 -17.08 -18.21
CA THR A 472 -22.16 -16.27 -18.95
C THR A 472 -23.25 -15.81 -18.00
N LEU A 473 -23.41 -14.50 -17.88
CA LEU A 473 -24.54 -13.85 -17.21
C LEU A 473 -25.61 -13.59 -18.28
N LYS A 474 -26.79 -14.19 -18.14
CA LYS A 474 -27.87 -14.06 -19.12
C LYS A 474 -28.87 -12.98 -18.70
N GLU A 475 -29.52 -12.36 -19.68
CA GLU A 475 -30.54 -11.33 -19.48
C GLU A 475 -31.67 -11.78 -18.53
N ASP A 476 -32.03 -13.07 -18.52
CA ASP A 476 -33.03 -13.65 -17.62
C ASP A 476 -32.59 -13.77 -16.15
N GLY A 477 -31.39 -13.28 -15.82
CA GLY A 477 -30.79 -13.35 -14.48
C GLY A 477 -30.14 -14.70 -14.17
N SER A 478 -30.10 -15.66 -15.11
CA SER A 478 -29.42 -16.94 -14.89
C SER A 478 -27.92 -16.87 -15.20
N VAL A 479 -27.14 -17.73 -14.54
CA VAL A 479 -25.69 -17.87 -14.70
C VAL A 479 -25.37 -19.26 -15.26
N SER A 480 -24.45 -19.34 -16.23
CA SER A 480 -24.02 -20.60 -16.85
C SER A 480 -22.52 -20.60 -17.22
N GLY A 481 -22.01 -21.71 -17.72
CA GLY A 481 -20.60 -21.87 -18.08
C GLY A 481 -19.78 -22.42 -16.92
N GLY A 482 -18.70 -21.72 -16.53
CA GLY A 482 -17.79 -22.08 -15.45
C GLY A 482 -18.43 -22.08 -14.05
N MET A 483 -19.64 -21.56 -13.92
CA MET A 483 -20.48 -21.68 -12.73
C MET A 483 -21.96 -21.65 -13.13
N THR A 484 -22.85 -22.03 -12.21
CA THR A 484 -24.30 -21.98 -12.38
C THR A 484 -24.94 -21.15 -11.27
N GLY A 485 -26.17 -20.67 -11.51
CA GLY A 485 -26.98 -20.01 -10.51
C GLY A 485 -27.68 -18.77 -11.05
N SER A 486 -27.66 -17.69 -10.29
CA SER A 486 -28.39 -16.46 -10.62
C SER A 486 -27.61 -15.20 -10.30
N TRP A 487 -27.94 -14.12 -10.99
CA TRP A 487 -27.40 -12.80 -10.75
C TRP A 487 -28.48 -11.73 -10.79
N TYR A 488 -28.22 -10.61 -10.10
CA TYR A 488 -28.98 -9.38 -10.26
C TYR A 488 -28.07 -8.17 -10.00
N TYR A 489 -28.43 -7.03 -10.54
CA TYR A 489 -27.67 -5.79 -10.39
C TYR A 489 -28.45 -4.74 -9.62
N ASP A 490 -27.83 -4.22 -8.55
CA ASP A 490 -28.29 -3.04 -7.84
C ASP A 490 -27.54 -1.83 -8.39
N SER A 491 -28.21 -1.04 -9.25
CA SER A 491 -27.64 0.17 -9.85
C SER A 491 -27.42 1.29 -8.84
N THR A 492 -28.18 1.33 -7.74
CA THR A 492 -28.02 2.35 -6.69
C THR A 492 -26.74 2.10 -5.90
N ALA A 493 -26.49 0.84 -5.55
CA ALA A 493 -25.27 0.43 -4.88
C ALA A 493 -24.08 0.19 -5.84
N ARG A 494 -24.31 0.30 -7.16
CA ARG A 494 -23.38 -0.12 -8.24
C ARG A 494 -22.76 -1.49 -7.98
N SER A 495 -23.59 -2.45 -7.59
CA SER A 495 -23.16 -3.76 -7.12
C SER A 495 -23.89 -4.88 -7.86
N LEU A 496 -23.11 -5.81 -8.40
CA LEU A 496 -23.59 -7.04 -9.02
C LEU A 496 -23.59 -8.13 -7.96
N PHE A 497 -24.70 -8.82 -7.79
CA PHE A 497 -24.80 -9.98 -6.91
C PHE A 497 -24.78 -11.24 -7.74
N ILE A 498 -23.76 -12.09 -7.57
CA ILE A 498 -23.68 -13.41 -8.23
C ILE A 498 -23.79 -14.47 -7.15
N ASN A 499 -24.83 -15.29 -7.18
CA ASN A 499 -25.10 -16.31 -6.16
C ASN A 499 -25.07 -15.75 -4.72
N GLY A 500 -25.55 -14.53 -4.54
CA GLY A 500 -25.59 -13.82 -3.26
C GLY A 500 -24.29 -13.14 -2.83
N ILE A 501 -23.21 -13.26 -3.60
CA ILE A 501 -21.95 -12.56 -3.34
C ILE A 501 -22.04 -11.15 -3.92
N GLU A 502 -21.87 -10.12 -3.09
CA GLU A 502 -21.76 -8.72 -3.52
C GLU A 502 -20.41 -8.49 -4.23
N CYS A 503 -20.47 -8.06 -5.48
CA CYS A 503 -19.32 -7.65 -6.26
C CYS A 503 -19.51 -6.19 -6.71
N LYS A 504 -18.56 -5.32 -6.35
CA LYS A 504 -18.52 -3.94 -6.83
C LYS A 504 -18.19 -3.90 -8.31
N VAL A 505 -18.95 -3.09 -9.06
CA VAL A 505 -18.84 -2.97 -10.51
C VAL A 505 -18.13 -1.67 -10.87
N SER A 506 -17.19 -1.74 -11.81
CA SER A 506 -16.42 -0.58 -12.29
C SER A 506 -16.14 -0.68 -13.79
N ASN A 507 -15.93 0.47 -14.43
CA ASN A 507 -15.34 0.50 -15.77
C ASN A 507 -13.82 0.32 -15.63
N GLY A 508 -13.25 -0.60 -16.38
CA GLY A 508 -11.84 -0.98 -16.32
C GLY A 508 -11.20 -1.10 -17.70
N TRP A 509 -9.91 -1.42 -17.71
CA TRP A 509 -9.13 -1.64 -18.93
C TRP A 509 -8.72 -3.10 -18.98
N ASP A 510 -9.07 -3.78 -20.07
CA ASP A 510 -8.67 -5.17 -20.28
C ASP A 510 -7.22 -5.18 -20.77
N TRP A 511 -6.30 -5.44 -19.84
CA TRP A 511 -4.87 -5.46 -20.12
C TRP A 511 -4.44 -6.69 -20.94
N GLU A 512 -5.25 -7.74 -20.90
CA GLU A 512 -5.05 -9.04 -21.56
C GLU A 512 -5.71 -9.11 -22.95
N ALA A 513 -6.57 -8.16 -23.31
CA ALA A 513 -7.14 -8.08 -24.66
C ALA A 513 -6.10 -7.63 -25.69
N SER A 514 -6.28 -8.10 -26.93
CA SER A 514 -5.45 -7.72 -28.08
C SER A 514 -6.34 -7.32 -29.27
N PRO A 515 -6.44 -6.02 -29.60
CA PRO A 515 -5.88 -4.87 -28.87
C PRO A 515 -6.54 -4.70 -27.48
N ARG A 516 -5.83 -4.03 -26.56
CA ARG A 516 -6.39 -3.64 -25.26
C ARG A 516 -7.59 -2.73 -25.44
N LYS A 517 -8.59 -2.86 -24.57
CA LYS A 517 -9.86 -2.14 -24.68
C LYS A 517 -10.49 -1.89 -23.32
N ALA A 518 -11.45 -0.96 -23.27
CA ALA A 518 -12.30 -0.79 -22.09
C ALA A 518 -13.16 -2.04 -21.86
N THR A 519 -13.43 -2.33 -20.59
CA THR A 519 -14.28 -3.44 -20.14
C THR A 519 -15.01 -3.07 -18.86
N ILE A 520 -15.92 -3.92 -18.40
CA ILE A 520 -16.52 -3.85 -17.08
C ILE A 520 -15.83 -4.87 -16.18
N THR A 521 -15.46 -4.46 -14.97
CA THR A 521 -14.83 -5.32 -13.97
C THR A 521 -15.72 -5.49 -12.75
N ILE A 522 -15.52 -6.61 -12.06
CA ILE A 522 -16.17 -6.91 -10.79
C ILE A 522 -15.14 -7.32 -9.74
N SER A 523 -15.30 -6.84 -8.51
CA SER A 523 -14.51 -7.25 -7.35
C SER A 523 -15.40 -7.44 -6.12
N GLY A 524 -15.35 -8.62 -5.51
CA GLY A 524 -16.18 -9.00 -4.38
C GLY A 524 -15.44 -9.86 -3.37
N LEU A 525 -16.10 -10.13 -2.25
CA LEU A 525 -15.62 -11.07 -1.23
C LEU A 525 -16.72 -12.06 -0.88
N THR A 526 -16.38 -13.33 -0.82
CA THR A 526 -17.25 -14.33 -0.17
C THR A 526 -17.40 -14.01 1.32
N ALA A 527 -18.36 -14.68 1.98
CA ALA A 527 -18.57 -14.52 3.43
C ALA A 527 -17.31 -14.85 4.26
N ASP A 528 -16.51 -15.83 3.84
CA ASP A 528 -15.23 -16.21 4.45
C ASP A 528 -14.04 -15.35 3.97
N GLY A 529 -14.28 -14.31 3.16
CA GLY A 529 -13.28 -13.31 2.79
C GLY A 529 -12.37 -13.71 1.62
N LYS A 530 -12.81 -14.62 0.75
CA LYS A 530 -12.10 -14.98 -0.47
C LYS A 530 -12.46 -14.01 -1.62
N PRO A 531 -11.47 -13.52 -2.38
CA PRO A 531 -11.74 -12.63 -3.50
C PRO A 531 -12.51 -13.31 -4.63
N VAL A 532 -13.49 -12.58 -5.17
CA VAL A 532 -14.14 -12.88 -6.44
C VAL A 532 -13.79 -11.76 -7.40
N TRP A 533 -13.03 -12.08 -8.44
CA TRP A 533 -12.56 -11.13 -9.45
C TRP A 533 -13.16 -11.49 -10.79
N GLY A 534 -13.52 -10.50 -11.59
CA GLY A 534 -13.97 -10.78 -12.95
C GLY A 534 -13.92 -9.60 -13.88
N LYS A 535 -13.96 -9.90 -15.18
CA LYS A 535 -14.06 -8.92 -16.24
C LYS A 535 -14.92 -9.43 -17.39
N LYS A 536 -15.62 -8.53 -18.06
CA LYS A 536 -16.42 -8.83 -19.25
C LYS A 536 -15.51 -8.99 -20.46
N VAL A 537 -15.85 -9.90 -21.36
CA VAL A 537 -15.02 -10.25 -22.54
C VAL A 537 -15.62 -9.72 -23.84
N ASP A 538 -16.95 -9.82 -23.97
CA ASP A 538 -17.71 -9.47 -25.18
C ASP A 538 -18.58 -8.22 -25.01
#